data_AF-A0AAD6UBP9-F1
#
_entry.id   AF-A0AAD6UBP9-F1
#
_cell.length_a   1.000
_cell.length_b   1.000
_cell.length_c   1.000
_cell.angle_alpha   90.00
_cell.angle_beta   90.00
_cell.angle_gamma   90.00
#
_symmetry.space_group_name_H-M   'P 1'
#
loop_
_entity.id
_entity.type
_entity.pdbx_description
1 polymer ?
#
loop_
_entity_poly.entity_id
_entity_poly.type
_entity_poly.pdbx_seq_one_letter_code
_entity_poly.pdbx_strand_id
1 'polypeptide(L)'
;MPVSRDPFPRRGINLDSPPAEALRIIFGYLLDEYDHPEVLVASITHHWREVALGMPSLWTTIHVNHDRQISVLRDIISRSQALPLDIHIRLDAFKYRFFTEYTEAIDVLLPHVARWRSLSLTATNPVLHTIRNRIHRATLSALQRLELVQSDTGQIQHLGPFNFEPSVFRVLRLERTMIYAADATLLAGLTHLELVDSSLAMLDEHKLLSLEYPTPEPRPPSMTALTHLVLDASDPAPDGLPFSPAFSASHLTHVTLARLAAPSMDLVQALSHVFGTALTGPALVELSIAEIHGHALRMLLAVVRATRFPALRVLALTDIDTAGVDDAIMHAFGGGPARFVLARLDPAPVFARLADPAVWPALERIELDGAEIARPH
;
A
#
# COMPACT_ATOMS: atom_id res chain seq x y z
N MET A 1 61.03 12.36 31.25
CA MET A 1 61.05 12.38 29.77
C MET A 1 59.77 13.06 29.30
N PRO A 2 59.83 14.18 28.55
CA PRO A 2 58.63 14.82 28.04
C PRO A 2 58.18 14.09 26.77
N VAL A 3 56.94 13.59 26.80
CA VAL A 3 56.27 12.99 25.64
C VAL A 3 55.92 14.13 24.69
N SER A 4 56.60 14.16 23.54
CA SER A 4 56.29 15.03 22.41
C SER A 4 54.85 14.78 21.97
N ARG A 5 53.97 15.77 22.19
CA ARG A 5 52.61 15.75 21.67
C ARG A 5 52.66 16.12 20.20
N ASP A 6 52.42 15.13 19.35
CA ASP A 6 52.23 15.33 17.91
C ASP A 6 51.08 16.32 17.66
N PRO A 7 51.29 17.36 16.83
CA PRO A 7 50.23 18.27 16.42
C PRO A 7 49.46 17.59 15.29
N PHE A 8 48.45 16.80 15.61
CA PHE A 8 47.44 16.47 14.61
C PHE A 8 46.81 17.79 14.15
N PRO A 9 46.94 18.18 12.87
CA PRO A 9 46.32 19.39 12.38
C PRO A 9 44.81 19.17 12.48
N ARG A 10 44.16 19.86 13.41
CA ARG A 10 42.71 20.05 13.42
C ARG A 10 42.38 20.86 12.17
N ARG A 11 42.25 20.20 11.02
CA ARG A 11 41.51 20.74 9.88
C ARG A 11 40.06 20.85 10.35
N GLY A 12 39.72 22.00 10.92
CA GLY A 12 38.34 22.33 11.22
C GLY A 12 37.55 22.18 9.93
N ILE A 13 36.63 21.22 9.89
CA ILE A 13 35.66 21.13 8.82
C ILE A 13 34.87 22.44 8.91
N ASN A 14 34.99 23.28 7.90
CA ASN A 14 34.19 24.49 7.82
C ASN A 14 32.74 24.05 7.56
N LEU A 15 31.94 24.02 8.63
CA LEU A 15 30.52 23.66 8.57
C LEU A 15 29.71 24.66 7.74
N ASP A 16 30.23 25.86 7.48
CA ASP A 16 29.55 26.88 6.67
C ASP A 16 29.64 26.58 5.16
N SER A 17 30.60 25.73 4.75
CA SER A 17 30.83 25.37 3.35
C SER A 17 31.35 23.93 3.20
N PRO A 18 30.55 22.91 3.58
CA PRO A 18 30.92 21.52 3.39
C PRO A 18 31.11 21.18 1.90
N PRO A 19 31.93 20.17 1.57
CA PRO A 19 32.07 19.68 0.20
C PRO A 19 30.72 19.27 -0.38
N ALA A 20 30.56 19.41 -1.71
CA ALA A 20 29.31 19.07 -2.39
C ALA A 20 28.91 17.59 -2.19
N GLU A 21 29.88 16.71 -2.01
CA GLU A 21 29.68 15.29 -1.72
C GLU A 21 29.03 15.07 -0.35
N ALA A 22 29.45 15.82 0.67
CA ALA A 22 28.86 15.76 2.00
C ALA A 22 27.43 16.30 1.99
N LEU A 23 27.19 17.39 1.26
CA LEU A 23 25.85 17.94 1.05
C LEU A 23 24.92 16.96 0.36
N ARG A 24 25.40 16.25 -0.66
CA ARG A 24 24.63 15.20 -1.35
C ARG A 24 24.18 14.10 -0.39
N ILE A 25 25.05 13.68 0.52
CA ILE A 25 24.71 12.68 1.54
C ILE A 25 23.64 13.22 2.49
N ILE A 26 23.83 14.45 3.01
CA ILE A 26 22.86 15.10 3.90
C ILE A 26 21.50 15.22 3.21
N PHE A 27 21.46 15.66 1.96
CA PHE A 27 20.21 15.79 1.22
C PHE A 27 19.53 14.45 0.98
N GLY A 28 20.31 13.39 0.73
CA GLY A 28 19.79 12.03 0.68
C GLY A 28 19.04 11.65 1.95
N TYR A 29 19.60 11.94 3.13
CA TYR A 29 18.92 11.70 4.41
C TYR A 29 17.70 12.59 4.63
N LEU A 30 17.77 13.88 4.28
CA LEU A 30 16.64 14.80 4.46
C LEU A 30 15.44 14.46 3.56
N LEU A 31 15.67 13.88 2.38
CA LEU A 31 14.62 13.38 1.49
C LEU A 31 13.77 12.28 2.12
N ASP A 32 14.33 11.52 3.06
CA ASP A 32 13.62 10.43 3.73
C ASP A 32 12.81 10.92 4.95
N GLU A 33 13.15 12.09 5.52
CA GLU A 33 12.60 12.54 6.81
C GLU A 33 11.56 13.68 6.69
N TYR A 34 11.62 14.51 5.64
CA TYR A 34 10.80 15.71 5.53
C TYR A 34 9.95 15.76 4.25
N ASP A 35 8.78 16.41 4.32
CA ASP A 35 7.86 16.56 3.18
C ASP A 35 8.35 17.56 2.10
N HIS A 36 9.16 18.56 2.47
CA HIS A 36 9.67 19.62 1.56
C HIS A 36 11.15 19.94 1.79
N PRO A 37 12.05 18.94 1.67
CA PRO A 37 13.47 19.09 1.96
C PRO A 37 14.15 20.09 1.02
N GLU A 38 13.67 20.23 -0.21
CA GLU A 38 14.22 21.13 -1.22
C GLU A 38 14.14 22.62 -0.80
N VAL A 39 13.05 23.00 -0.12
CA VAL A 39 12.86 24.38 0.35
C VAL A 39 13.77 24.64 1.55
N LEU A 40 13.84 23.69 2.49
CA LEU A 40 14.70 23.79 3.67
C LEU A 40 16.16 23.91 3.27
N VAL A 41 16.62 23.01 2.41
CA VAL A 41 18.01 22.96 1.93
C VAL A 41 18.40 24.23 1.19
N ALA A 42 17.53 24.75 0.31
CA ALA A 42 17.80 25.96 -0.45
C ALA A 42 17.81 27.24 0.43
N SER A 43 17.38 27.16 1.69
CA SER A 43 17.31 28.31 2.60
C SER A 43 18.55 28.54 3.47
N ILE A 44 19.48 27.57 3.54
CA ILE A 44 20.57 27.57 4.53
C ILE A 44 21.70 28.56 4.16
N THR A 45 22.51 28.26 3.14
CA THR A 45 23.54 29.19 2.61
C THR A 45 23.50 29.24 1.09
N HIS A 46 24.16 30.24 0.48
CA HIS A 46 24.27 30.34 -0.98
C HIS A 46 24.87 29.07 -1.60
N HIS A 47 25.92 28.52 -0.98
CA HIS A 47 26.59 27.30 -1.45
C HIS A 47 25.66 26.09 -1.42
N TRP A 48 24.89 25.92 -0.34
CA TRP A 48 23.91 24.83 -0.25
C TRP A 48 22.84 24.93 -1.33
N ARG A 49 22.33 26.14 -1.57
CA ARG A 49 21.37 26.42 -2.63
C ARG A 49 21.93 26.08 -4.00
N GLU A 50 23.15 26.51 -4.31
CA GLU A 50 23.79 26.24 -5.60
C GLU A 50 23.95 24.74 -5.85
N VAL A 51 24.43 24.00 -4.84
CA VAL A 51 24.57 22.53 -4.92
C VAL A 51 23.20 21.87 -5.10
N ALA A 52 22.18 22.30 -4.35
CA ALA A 52 20.84 21.73 -4.44
C ALA A 52 20.16 21.99 -5.80
N LEU A 53 20.30 23.21 -6.34
CA LEU A 53 19.82 23.55 -7.68
C LEU A 53 20.48 22.71 -8.77
N GLY A 54 21.74 22.29 -8.57
CA GLY A 54 22.48 21.41 -9.48
C GLY A 54 22.16 19.91 -9.34
N MET A 55 21.24 19.51 -8.47
CA MET A 55 20.92 18.10 -8.20
C MET A 55 19.49 17.73 -8.62
N PRO A 56 19.27 17.21 -9.84
CA PRO A 56 17.94 16.87 -10.35
C PRO A 56 17.13 15.92 -9.46
N SER A 57 17.80 15.01 -8.74
CA SER A 57 17.16 14.05 -7.84
C SER A 57 16.44 14.68 -6.64
N LEU A 58 16.76 15.91 -6.27
CA LEU A 58 16.05 16.63 -5.21
C LEU A 58 14.70 17.17 -5.67
N TRP A 59 14.45 17.18 -6.98
CA TRP A 59 13.30 17.83 -7.60
C TRP A 59 12.32 16.82 -8.21
N THR A 60 12.47 15.53 -7.90
CA THR A 60 11.62 14.45 -8.44
C THR A 60 10.32 14.26 -7.68
N THR A 61 10.29 14.64 -6.41
CA THR A 61 9.08 14.56 -5.57
C THR A 61 8.31 15.87 -5.65
N ILE A 62 7.08 15.79 -6.14
CA ILE A 62 6.24 16.96 -6.41
C ILE A 62 4.99 16.89 -5.54
N HIS A 63 4.82 17.90 -4.69
CA HIS A 63 3.62 18.04 -3.86
C HIS A 63 2.73 19.15 -4.42
N VAL A 64 1.55 18.77 -4.90
CA VAL A 64 0.50 19.68 -5.33
C VAL A 64 -0.54 19.80 -4.21
N ASN A 65 -0.65 21.01 -3.68
CA ASN A 65 -1.68 21.43 -2.75
C ASN A 65 -2.24 22.78 -3.23
N HIS A 66 -3.21 23.33 -2.52
CA HIS A 66 -3.86 24.60 -2.90
C HIS A 66 -2.94 25.82 -2.97
N ASP A 67 -1.91 25.88 -2.13
CA ASP A 67 -1.05 27.06 -2.04
C ASP A 67 0.13 26.99 -3.03
N ARG A 68 0.20 25.91 -3.84
CA ARG A 68 1.32 25.69 -4.73
C ARG A 68 1.27 26.69 -5.90
N GLN A 69 2.21 27.62 -5.89
CA GLN A 69 2.42 28.52 -7.01
C GLN A 69 2.84 27.75 -8.27
N ILE A 70 2.14 27.97 -9.37
CA ILE A 70 2.37 27.29 -10.64
C ILE A 70 3.77 27.57 -11.21
N SER A 71 4.33 28.76 -10.96
CA SER A 71 5.71 29.11 -11.33
C SER A 71 6.72 28.18 -10.65
N VAL A 72 6.57 27.97 -9.34
CA VAL A 72 7.43 27.08 -8.55
C VAL A 72 7.30 25.63 -9.04
N LEU A 73 6.09 25.19 -9.36
CA LEU A 73 5.87 23.86 -9.93
C LEU A 73 6.64 23.64 -11.24
N ARG A 74 6.60 24.64 -12.15
CA ARG A 74 7.37 24.60 -13.42
C ARG A 74 8.88 24.54 -13.16
N ASP A 75 9.37 25.30 -12.20
CA ASP A 75 10.79 25.29 -11.82
C ASP A 75 11.23 23.92 -11.29
N ILE A 76 10.43 23.30 -10.40
CA ILE A 76 10.72 21.95 -9.87
C ILE A 76 10.79 20.93 -11.01
N ILE A 77 9.79 20.93 -11.90
CA ILE A 77 9.75 20.01 -13.05
C ILE A 77 10.95 20.25 -13.98
N SER A 78 11.29 21.50 -14.26
CA SER A 78 12.46 21.83 -15.09
C SER A 78 13.76 21.29 -14.48
N ARG A 79 13.93 21.47 -13.16
CA ARG A 79 15.12 21.01 -12.42
C ARG A 79 15.22 19.49 -12.29
N SER A 80 14.09 18.78 -12.28
CA SER A 80 14.06 17.31 -12.27
C SER A 80 14.60 16.66 -13.56
N GLN A 81 14.79 17.46 -14.62
CA GLN A 81 15.30 17.03 -15.93
C GLN A 81 14.49 15.88 -16.53
N ALA A 82 15.11 14.72 -16.79
CA ALA A 82 14.48 13.53 -17.37
C ALA A 82 14.20 12.45 -16.32
N LEU A 83 14.44 12.71 -15.03
CA LEU A 83 14.27 11.71 -14.00
C LEU A 83 12.79 11.33 -13.79
N PRO A 84 12.49 10.13 -13.28
CA PRO A 84 11.13 9.76 -12.91
C PRO A 84 10.58 10.67 -11.80
N LEU A 85 9.27 10.91 -11.82
CA LEU A 85 8.58 11.82 -10.90
C LEU A 85 7.67 11.06 -9.94
N ASP A 86 7.67 11.47 -8.67
CA ASP A 86 6.72 11.02 -7.66
C ASP A 86 5.80 12.18 -7.30
N ILE A 87 4.51 12.02 -7.58
CA ILE A 87 3.56 13.12 -7.52
C ILE A 87 2.55 12.83 -6.42
N HIS A 88 2.45 13.76 -5.48
CA HIS A 88 1.49 13.74 -4.37
C HIS A 88 0.54 14.92 -4.51
N ILE A 89 -0.73 14.65 -4.75
CA ILE A 89 -1.77 15.67 -4.92
C ILE A 89 -2.76 15.52 -3.77
N ARG A 90 -2.81 16.53 -2.89
CA ARG A 90 -3.71 16.55 -1.73
C ARG A 90 -4.63 17.77 -1.80
N LEU A 91 -5.92 17.52 -2.01
CA LEU A 91 -6.97 18.51 -2.23
C LEU A 91 -8.15 18.24 -1.28
N ASP A 92 -7.95 18.55 0.00
CA ASP A 92 -8.90 18.32 1.11
C ASP A 92 -10.32 18.90 0.91
N ALA A 93 -11.35 18.09 1.19
CA ALA A 93 -12.74 18.35 0.85
C ALA A 93 -13.34 19.71 1.25
N PHE A 94 -12.91 20.29 2.38
CA PHE A 94 -13.60 21.44 2.97
C PHE A 94 -13.28 22.78 2.29
N LYS A 95 -12.17 22.89 1.56
CA LYS A 95 -11.74 24.16 0.96
C LYS A 95 -12.08 24.31 -0.53
N TYR A 96 -12.41 23.23 -1.25
CA TYR A 96 -12.29 23.22 -2.73
C TYR A 96 -13.56 22.93 -3.53
N ARG A 97 -14.75 23.18 -2.99
CA ARG A 97 -15.97 23.08 -3.81
C ARG A 97 -16.01 24.08 -5.00
N PHE A 98 -15.14 25.10 -5.02
CA PHE A 98 -15.22 26.19 -5.98
C PHE A 98 -13.91 26.61 -6.68
N PHE A 99 -12.75 26.07 -6.30
CA PHE A 99 -11.46 26.51 -6.87
C PHE A 99 -11.00 25.59 -7.99
N THR A 100 -10.69 26.14 -9.16
CA THR A 100 -10.16 25.43 -10.33
C THR A 100 -8.64 25.52 -10.45
N GLU A 101 -7.93 26.22 -9.56
CA GLU A 101 -6.48 26.47 -9.64
C GLU A 101 -5.66 25.17 -9.70
N TYR A 102 -6.11 24.10 -9.02
CA TYR A 102 -5.46 22.80 -9.09
C TYR A 102 -5.39 22.25 -10.53
N THR A 103 -6.33 22.64 -11.39
CA THR A 103 -6.33 22.17 -12.78
C THR A 103 -5.17 22.72 -13.59
N GLU A 104 -4.70 23.93 -13.30
CA GLU A 104 -3.50 24.49 -13.92
C GLU A 104 -2.25 23.69 -13.52
N ALA A 105 -2.20 23.22 -12.27
CA ALA A 105 -1.11 22.36 -11.81
C ALA A 105 -1.10 21.01 -12.55
N ILE A 106 -2.27 20.39 -12.74
CA ILE A 106 -2.40 19.18 -13.55
C ILE A 106 -1.96 19.42 -15.00
N ASP A 107 -2.34 20.56 -15.58
CA ASP A 107 -1.95 20.91 -16.96
C ASP A 107 -0.45 21.12 -17.13
N VAL A 108 0.23 21.58 -16.08
CA VAL A 108 1.70 21.67 -16.05
C VAL A 108 2.35 20.29 -15.91
N LEU A 109 1.72 19.34 -15.19
CA LEU A 109 2.27 18.01 -14.98
C LEU A 109 2.05 17.05 -16.16
N LEU A 110 0.91 17.18 -16.84
CA LEU A 110 0.47 16.29 -17.93
C LEU A 110 1.50 16.08 -19.06
N PRO A 111 2.21 17.11 -19.55
CA PRO A 111 3.26 16.92 -20.56
C PRO A 111 4.38 15.97 -20.14
N HIS A 112 4.51 15.68 -18.84
CA HIS A 112 5.52 14.81 -18.26
C HIS A 112 4.97 13.47 -17.77
N VAL A 113 3.74 13.11 -18.14
CA VAL A 113 3.04 11.88 -17.68
C VAL A 113 3.83 10.58 -17.93
N ALA A 114 4.61 10.51 -19.01
CA ALA A 114 5.47 9.37 -19.32
C ALA A 114 6.61 9.16 -18.31
N ARG A 115 6.88 10.13 -17.43
CA ARG A 115 7.90 10.08 -16.38
C ARG A 115 7.32 9.80 -15.00
N TRP A 116 5.99 9.73 -14.85
CA TRP A 116 5.36 9.54 -13.55
C TRP A 116 5.65 8.11 -13.07
N ARG A 117 6.44 7.98 -12.01
CA ARG A 117 6.76 6.72 -11.34
C ARG A 117 5.74 6.38 -10.27
N SER A 118 5.33 7.38 -9.50
CA SER A 118 4.35 7.26 -8.43
C SER A 118 3.33 8.38 -8.53
N LEU A 119 2.06 8.05 -8.35
CA LEU A 119 0.97 9.02 -8.27
C LEU A 119 0.11 8.71 -7.05
N SER A 120 0.04 9.65 -6.11
CA SER A 120 -0.84 9.61 -4.95
C SER A 120 -1.82 10.78 -5.02
N LEU A 121 -3.12 10.47 -5.08
CA LEU A 121 -4.21 11.45 -5.18
C LEU A 121 -5.13 11.32 -3.97
N THR A 122 -5.22 12.36 -3.14
CA THR A 122 -6.22 12.48 -2.08
C THR A 122 -7.11 13.66 -2.37
N ALA A 123 -8.37 13.40 -2.73
CA ALA A 123 -9.31 14.47 -3.05
C ALA A 123 -10.77 14.03 -2.90
N THR A 124 -11.71 14.98 -3.06
CA THR A 124 -13.13 14.64 -3.20
C THR A 124 -13.40 13.94 -4.51
N ASN A 125 -14.50 13.21 -4.56
CA ASN A 125 -14.89 12.44 -5.72
C ASN A 125 -14.99 13.30 -7.02
N PRO A 126 -15.65 14.47 -7.03
CA PRO A 126 -15.70 15.31 -8.25
C PRO A 126 -14.32 15.76 -8.74
N VAL A 127 -13.38 16.01 -7.82
CA VAL A 127 -12.01 16.41 -8.13
C VAL A 127 -11.23 15.23 -8.71
N LEU A 128 -11.35 14.03 -8.12
CA LEU A 128 -10.76 12.80 -8.68
C LEU A 128 -11.26 12.54 -10.11
N HIS A 129 -12.56 12.71 -10.38
CA HIS A 129 -13.11 12.61 -11.74
C HIS A 129 -12.56 13.67 -12.69
N THR A 130 -12.38 14.91 -12.22
CA THR A 130 -11.81 15.98 -13.02
C THR A 130 -10.36 15.67 -13.40
N ILE A 131 -9.55 15.20 -12.44
CA ILE A 131 -8.16 14.78 -12.69
C ILE A 131 -8.15 13.57 -13.64
N ARG A 132 -8.98 12.56 -13.37
CA ARG A 132 -9.16 11.37 -14.23
C ARG A 132 -9.46 11.77 -15.67
N ASN A 133 -10.35 12.74 -15.90
CA ASN A 133 -10.71 13.18 -17.24
C ASN A 133 -9.55 13.85 -18.00
N ARG A 134 -8.60 14.43 -17.27
CA ARG A 134 -7.38 15.01 -17.85
C ARG A 134 -6.35 13.93 -18.20
N ILE A 135 -6.24 12.88 -17.38
CA ILE A 135 -5.23 11.82 -17.56
C ILE A 135 -5.71 10.62 -18.40
N HIS A 136 -7.02 10.42 -18.63
CA HIS A 136 -7.56 9.19 -19.24
C HIS A 136 -7.01 8.87 -20.65
N ARG A 137 -6.46 9.88 -21.34
CA ARG A 137 -5.89 9.75 -22.70
C ARG A 137 -4.40 9.46 -22.68
N ALA A 138 -3.75 9.63 -21.53
CA ALA A 138 -2.33 9.37 -21.38
C ALA A 138 -2.07 7.88 -21.13
N THR A 139 -0.93 7.41 -21.63
CA THR A 139 -0.37 6.12 -21.22
C THR A 139 0.61 6.37 -20.09
N LEU A 140 0.38 5.74 -18.94
CA LEU A 140 1.17 5.88 -17.72
C LEU A 140 2.34 4.89 -17.75
N SER A 141 3.23 5.04 -18.74
CA SER A 141 4.24 4.03 -19.12
C SER A 141 5.33 3.77 -18.07
N ALA A 142 5.63 4.76 -17.22
CA ALA A 142 6.60 4.63 -16.13
C ALA A 142 5.96 4.36 -14.76
N LEU A 143 4.62 4.30 -14.68
CA LEU A 143 3.91 4.30 -13.40
C LEU A 143 4.02 2.93 -12.73
N GLN A 144 4.65 2.92 -11.57
CA GLN A 144 4.86 1.74 -10.73
C GLN A 144 3.87 1.70 -9.57
N ARG A 145 3.49 2.86 -9.03
CA ARG A 145 2.60 3.00 -7.87
C ARG A 145 1.47 3.97 -8.17
N LEU A 146 0.24 3.53 -7.89
CA LEU A 146 -0.95 4.37 -7.90
C LEU A 146 -1.64 4.28 -6.54
N GLU A 147 -1.90 5.42 -5.94
CA GLU A 147 -2.70 5.56 -4.73
C GLU A 147 -3.83 6.56 -4.99
N LEU A 148 -5.07 6.14 -4.72
CA LEU A 148 -6.25 6.98 -4.85
C LEU A 148 -7.04 6.93 -3.54
N VAL A 149 -7.26 8.09 -2.94
CA VAL A 149 -7.98 8.27 -1.67
C VAL A 149 -9.14 9.23 -1.87
N GLN A 150 -10.36 8.73 -1.75
CA GLN A 150 -11.57 9.57 -1.74
C GLN A 150 -11.77 10.15 -0.33
N SER A 151 -11.58 11.46 -0.19
CA SER A 151 -11.61 12.13 1.13
C SER A 151 -13.02 12.48 1.64
N ASP A 152 -14.05 12.36 0.79
CA ASP A 152 -15.43 12.66 1.17
C ASP A 152 -16.19 11.41 1.62
N THR A 153 -17.35 11.60 2.25
CA THR A 153 -18.22 10.51 2.71
C THR A 153 -19.22 10.04 1.66
N GLY A 154 -18.95 10.33 0.38
CA GLY A 154 -19.81 9.93 -0.72
C GLY A 154 -19.82 8.41 -0.93
N GLN A 155 -20.66 7.98 -1.87
CA GLN A 155 -20.61 6.61 -2.39
C GLN A 155 -19.25 6.36 -3.05
N ILE A 156 -18.76 5.12 -2.97
CA ILE A 156 -17.59 4.67 -3.71
C ILE A 156 -17.92 4.82 -5.20
N GLN A 157 -17.10 5.54 -5.94
CA GLN A 157 -17.21 5.58 -7.41
C GLN A 157 -15.99 4.95 -8.06
N HIS A 158 -16.17 4.71 -9.35
CA HIS A 158 -15.17 4.06 -10.18
C HIS A 158 -14.42 5.09 -11.03
N LEU A 159 -13.10 5.07 -10.93
CA LEU A 159 -12.19 5.94 -11.66
C LEU A 159 -11.51 5.18 -12.79
N GLY A 160 -11.49 5.72 -14.00
CA GLY A 160 -10.84 5.09 -15.15
C GLY A 160 -11.68 5.18 -16.42
N PRO A 161 -11.23 4.61 -17.55
CA PRO A 161 -10.13 3.67 -17.62
C PRO A 161 -8.77 4.35 -17.42
N PHE A 162 -7.89 3.66 -16.71
CA PHE A 162 -6.46 3.97 -16.68
C PHE A 162 -5.70 3.05 -17.63
N ASN A 163 -4.67 3.58 -18.29
CA ASN A 163 -3.81 2.82 -19.19
C ASN A 163 -2.38 2.77 -18.63
N PHE A 164 -2.01 1.61 -18.09
CA PHE A 164 -0.71 1.35 -17.49
C PHE A 164 0.14 0.46 -18.39
N GLU A 165 1.45 0.46 -18.18
CA GLU A 165 2.32 -0.57 -18.74
C GLU A 165 2.34 -1.77 -17.77
N PRO A 166 1.78 -2.95 -18.13
CA PRO A 166 1.67 -4.09 -17.20
C PRO A 166 3.04 -4.58 -16.74
N SER A 167 4.07 -4.46 -17.58
CA SER A 167 5.43 -4.83 -17.21
C SER A 167 6.08 -3.90 -16.19
N VAL A 168 5.48 -2.73 -15.90
CA VAL A 168 6.03 -1.72 -14.98
C VAL A 168 5.15 -1.50 -13.75
N PHE A 169 3.83 -1.60 -13.87
CA PHE A 169 2.89 -1.33 -12.77
C PHE A 169 2.97 -2.41 -11.68
N ARG A 170 3.05 -2.01 -10.40
CA ARG A 170 3.34 -2.92 -9.26
C ARG A 170 2.44 -2.74 -8.04
N VAL A 171 2.14 -1.50 -7.67
CA VAL A 171 1.46 -1.19 -6.42
C VAL A 171 0.20 -0.39 -6.68
N LEU A 172 -0.92 -0.87 -6.16
CA LEU A 172 -2.21 -0.21 -6.22
C LEU A 172 -2.78 -0.12 -4.80
N ARG A 173 -2.99 1.11 -4.33
CA ARG A 173 -3.71 1.41 -3.10
C ARG A 173 -4.97 2.18 -3.42
N LEU A 174 -6.11 1.69 -2.95
CA LEU A 174 -7.40 2.34 -3.12
C LEU A 174 -8.01 2.54 -1.74
N GLU A 175 -8.41 3.77 -1.45
CA GLU A 175 -9.14 4.10 -0.24
C GLU A 175 -10.47 4.77 -0.60
N ARG A 176 -11.57 4.10 -0.27
CA ARG A 176 -12.94 4.58 -0.52
C ARG A 176 -13.26 4.86 -1.99
N THR A 177 -12.55 4.19 -2.89
CA THR A 177 -12.67 4.36 -4.34
C THR A 177 -12.42 3.03 -5.06
N MET A 178 -12.80 2.95 -6.33
CA MET A 178 -12.44 1.85 -7.23
C MET A 178 -11.78 2.38 -8.50
N ILE A 179 -11.03 1.53 -9.21
CA ILE A 179 -10.56 1.85 -10.57
C ILE A 179 -11.10 0.91 -11.64
N TYR A 180 -11.07 1.40 -12.88
CA TYR A 180 -11.14 0.60 -14.09
C TYR A 180 -9.79 0.69 -14.81
N ALA A 181 -9.25 -0.45 -15.20
CA ALA A 181 -8.20 -0.50 -16.21
C ALA A 181 -8.84 -0.47 -17.60
N ALA A 182 -8.14 0.05 -18.61
CA ALA A 182 -8.60 -0.02 -20.00
C ALA A 182 -8.77 -1.48 -20.46
N ASP A 183 -7.84 -2.34 -20.03
CA ASP A 183 -7.88 -3.79 -20.14
C ASP A 183 -7.45 -4.37 -18.78
N ALA A 184 -8.13 -5.42 -18.32
CA ALA A 184 -7.80 -6.10 -17.08
C ALA A 184 -6.39 -6.72 -17.12
N THR A 185 -5.89 -7.10 -18.30
CA THR A 185 -4.51 -7.59 -18.50
C THR A 185 -3.44 -6.55 -18.12
N LEU A 186 -3.78 -5.27 -18.03
CA LEU A 186 -2.88 -4.22 -17.55
C LEU A 186 -2.52 -4.39 -16.07
N LEU A 187 -3.27 -5.20 -15.32
CA LEU A 187 -3.01 -5.54 -13.93
C LEU A 187 -2.12 -6.80 -13.78
N ALA A 188 -1.65 -7.41 -14.88
CA ALA A 188 -0.85 -8.64 -14.83
C ALA A 188 0.44 -8.52 -14.00
N GLY A 189 1.08 -7.36 -14.02
CA GLY A 189 2.29 -7.10 -13.22
C GLY A 189 2.04 -6.63 -11.79
N LEU A 190 0.79 -6.45 -11.36
CA LEU A 190 0.47 -5.95 -10.03
C LEU A 190 0.94 -6.95 -8.96
N THR A 191 1.82 -6.50 -8.07
CA THR A 191 2.39 -7.33 -7.00
C THR A 191 1.80 -7.01 -5.63
N HIS A 192 1.32 -5.78 -5.42
CA HIS A 192 0.74 -5.32 -4.16
C HIS A 192 -0.60 -4.62 -4.42
N LEU A 193 -1.66 -5.14 -3.79
CA LEU A 193 -2.98 -4.56 -3.80
C LEU A 193 -3.43 -4.25 -2.38
N GLU A 194 -3.84 -3.01 -2.15
CA GLU A 194 -4.40 -2.57 -0.88
C GLU A 194 -5.74 -1.89 -1.10
N LEU A 195 -6.78 -2.40 -0.44
CA LEU A 195 -8.15 -1.90 -0.47
C LEU A 195 -8.54 -1.47 0.94
N VAL A 196 -8.79 -0.17 1.14
CA VAL A 196 -9.16 0.43 2.43
C VAL A 196 -10.53 1.07 2.30
N ASP A 197 -11.54 0.59 3.02
CA ASP A 197 -12.93 1.08 2.88
C ASP A 197 -13.40 1.10 1.40
N SER A 198 -12.84 0.23 0.57
CA SER A 198 -13.04 0.16 -0.89
C SER A 198 -13.90 -1.04 -1.26
N SER A 199 -14.40 -1.09 -2.49
CA SER A 199 -15.21 -2.23 -2.94
C SER A 199 -14.34 -3.43 -3.33
N LEU A 200 -14.72 -4.62 -2.85
CA LEU A 200 -14.05 -5.88 -3.18
C LEU A 200 -14.29 -6.38 -4.61
N ALA A 201 -15.10 -5.67 -5.43
CA ALA A 201 -15.32 -6.06 -6.82
C ALA A 201 -14.02 -6.10 -7.65
N MET A 202 -12.97 -5.37 -7.23
CA MET A 202 -11.62 -5.48 -7.81
C MET A 202 -11.01 -6.88 -7.73
N LEU A 203 -11.50 -7.73 -6.81
CA LEU A 203 -11.04 -9.11 -6.64
C LEU A 203 -11.80 -10.11 -7.52
N ASP A 204 -12.84 -9.66 -8.23
CA ASP A 204 -13.66 -10.49 -9.11
C ASP A 204 -13.35 -10.19 -10.58
N GLU A 205 -12.83 -11.19 -11.30
CA GLU A 205 -12.46 -11.13 -12.71
C GLU A 205 -13.65 -10.73 -13.59
N HIS A 206 -14.88 -11.07 -13.19
CA HIS A 206 -16.09 -10.67 -13.92
C HIS A 206 -16.45 -9.20 -13.70
N LYS A 207 -15.97 -8.59 -12.63
CA LYS A 207 -16.24 -7.20 -12.25
C LYS A 207 -15.11 -6.25 -12.63
N LEU A 208 -13.93 -6.77 -12.96
CA LEU A 208 -12.91 -6.01 -13.70
C LEU A 208 -13.44 -5.71 -15.11
N LEU A 209 -14.28 -4.67 -15.20
CA LEU A 209 -14.95 -4.27 -16.43
C LEU A 209 -13.92 -3.99 -17.53
N SER A 210 -13.87 -4.84 -18.55
CA SER A 210 -13.44 -4.41 -19.88
C SER A 210 -14.68 -3.88 -20.59
N LEU A 211 -14.73 -2.56 -20.81
CA LEU A 211 -15.84 -1.89 -21.48
C LEU A 211 -16.08 -2.41 -22.92
N GLU A 212 -15.12 -3.13 -23.50
CA GLU A 212 -15.13 -3.45 -24.92
C GLU A 212 -15.67 -4.84 -25.26
N TYR A 213 -15.64 -5.84 -24.36
CA TYR A 213 -16.06 -7.20 -24.74
C TYR A 213 -16.63 -8.06 -23.60
N PRO A 214 -17.91 -8.49 -23.68
CA PRO A 214 -18.36 -9.70 -23.00
C PRO A 214 -17.76 -10.90 -23.75
N THR A 215 -16.58 -11.37 -23.35
CA THR A 215 -16.07 -12.63 -23.90
C THR A 215 -16.75 -13.80 -23.17
N PRO A 216 -16.97 -14.93 -23.85
CA PRO A 216 -17.40 -16.16 -23.20
C PRO A 216 -16.41 -16.60 -22.10
N GLU A 217 -16.95 -17.16 -21.02
CA GLU A 217 -16.23 -17.71 -19.86
C GLU A 217 -15.54 -19.05 -20.18
N PRO A 218 -14.46 -19.45 -19.46
CA PRO A 218 -13.77 -18.76 -18.37
C PRO A 218 -12.48 -18.00 -18.80
N ARG A 219 -12.19 -16.87 -18.15
CA ARG A 219 -10.96 -16.07 -18.34
C ARG A 219 -9.87 -16.46 -17.31
N PRO A 220 -8.58 -16.37 -17.66
CA PRO A 220 -7.51 -16.44 -16.67
C PRO A 220 -7.56 -15.20 -15.74
N PRO A 221 -7.07 -15.31 -14.50
CA PRO A 221 -7.03 -14.17 -13.58
C PRO A 221 -6.12 -13.06 -14.12
N SER A 222 -6.58 -11.81 -14.02
CA SER A 222 -5.86 -10.65 -14.53
C SER A 222 -4.64 -10.26 -13.69
N MET A 223 -4.65 -10.47 -12.38
CA MET A 223 -3.56 -10.17 -11.44
C MET A 223 -2.69 -11.41 -11.19
N THR A 224 -1.91 -11.80 -12.18
CA THR A 224 -1.12 -13.05 -12.13
C THR A 224 0.12 -12.96 -11.23
N ALA A 225 0.67 -11.76 -11.00
CA ALA A 225 1.86 -11.54 -10.18
C ALA A 225 1.57 -11.09 -8.73
N LEU A 226 0.31 -11.15 -8.27
CA LEU A 226 -0.07 -10.62 -6.96
C LEU A 226 0.58 -11.43 -5.83
N THR A 227 1.34 -10.74 -4.97
CA THR A 227 2.06 -11.34 -3.84
C THR A 227 1.59 -10.81 -2.49
N HIS A 228 1.11 -9.56 -2.44
CA HIS A 228 0.64 -8.90 -1.23
C HIS A 228 -0.80 -8.41 -1.44
N LEU A 229 -1.69 -8.82 -0.53
CA LEU A 229 -3.08 -8.40 -0.51
C LEU A 229 -3.44 -7.85 0.86
N VAL A 230 -3.88 -6.60 0.90
CA VAL A 230 -4.36 -5.93 2.12
C VAL A 230 -5.83 -5.56 1.91
N LEU A 231 -6.70 -6.10 2.76
CA LEU A 231 -8.12 -5.80 2.81
C LEU A 231 -8.43 -5.17 4.15
N ASP A 232 -8.77 -3.89 4.16
CA ASP A 232 -9.03 -3.13 5.36
C ASP A 232 -10.39 -2.44 5.25
N ALA A 233 -11.32 -2.73 6.17
CA ALA A 233 -12.66 -2.13 6.24
C ALA A 233 -13.48 -2.09 4.93
N SER A 234 -13.10 -2.91 3.94
CA SER A 234 -13.63 -2.83 2.58
C SER A 234 -15.09 -3.29 2.51
N ASP A 235 -15.95 -2.51 1.86
CA ASP A 235 -17.35 -2.88 1.63
C ASP A 235 -17.37 -4.06 0.66
N PRO A 236 -17.80 -5.22 1.15
CA PRO A 236 -17.52 -6.42 0.43
C PRO A 236 -18.61 -6.78 -0.55
N ALA A 237 -19.75 -6.07 -0.61
CA ALA A 237 -20.89 -6.36 -1.47
C ALA A 237 -20.44 -6.65 -2.92
N PRO A 238 -20.22 -7.92 -3.28
CA PRO A 238 -19.97 -8.27 -4.66
C PRO A 238 -21.36 -8.36 -5.27
N ASP A 239 -21.61 -7.61 -6.34
CA ASP A 239 -22.90 -7.69 -7.02
C ASP A 239 -23.07 -9.09 -7.66
N GLY A 240 -23.53 -10.08 -6.87
CA GLY A 240 -23.90 -11.42 -7.31
C GLY A 240 -22.78 -12.47 -7.37
N LEU A 241 -23.18 -13.72 -7.16
CA LEU A 241 -22.45 -14.91 -7.57
C LEU A 241 -22.70 -15.19 -9.07
N PRO A 242 -21.77 -15.85 -9.79
CA PRO A 242 -20.53 -16.48 -9.31
C PRO A 242 -19.36 -15.50 -9.13
N PHE A 243 -18.52 -15.74 -8.12
CA PHE A 243 -17.25 -15.05 -7.92
C PHE A 243 -16.12 -15.76 -8.66
N SER A 244 -15.37 -15.05 -9.49
CA SER A 244 -14.15 -15.57 -10.12
C SER A 244 -12.96 -14.76 -9.65
N PRO A 245 -11.96 -15.34 -8.97
CA PRO A 245 -10.84 -14.56 -8.44
C PRO A 245 -10.05 -13.90 -9.58
N ALA A 246 -9.88 -12.59 -9.50
CA ALA A 246 -9.07 -11.81 -10.41
C ALA A 246 -7.55 -12.00 -10.19
N PHE A 247 -7.15 -12.84 -9.24
CA PHE A 247 -5.75 -13.05 -8.89
C PHE A 247 -5.41 -14.54 -8.75
N SER A 248 -4.12 -14.87 -8.91
CA SER A 248 -3.63 -16.24 -8.68
C SER A 248 -3.18 -16.43 -7.24
N ALA A 249 -3.80 -17.36 -6.52
CA ALA A 249 -3.41 -17.70 -5.15
C ALA A 249 -2.02 -18.34 -5.03
N SER A 250 -1.47 -18.89 -6.12
CA SER A 250 -0.18 -19.58 -6.11
C SER A 250 1.01 -18.67 -5.78
N HIS A 251 0.86 -17.36 -5.96
CA HIS A 251 1.92 -16.37 -5.72
C HIS A 251 1.67 -15.52 -4.48
N LEU A 252 0.51 -15.66 -3.85
CA LEU A 252 0.13 -14.84 -2.72
C LEU A 252 0.93 -15.27 -1.48
N THR A 253 1.78 -14.36 -0.99
CA THR A 253 2.72 -14.61 0.11
C THR A 253 2.34 -13.87 1.38
N HIS A 254 1.69 -12.71 1.25
CA HIS A 254 1.31 -11.87 2.38
C HIS A 254 -0.16 -11.47 2.25
N VAL A 255 -0.94 -11.73 3.30
CA VAL A 255 -2.35 -11.34 3.38
C VAL A 255 -2.59 -10.61 4.69
N THR A 256 -3.15 -9.41 4.60
CA THR A 256 -3.62 -8.65 5.76
C THR A 256 -5.11 -8.43 5.67
N LEU A 257 -5.84 -8.78 6.73
CA LEU A 257 -7.27 -8.63 6.87
C LEU A 257 -7.53 -7.73 8.08
N ALA A 258 -8.07 -6.55 7.85
CA ALA A 258 -8.30 -5.56 8.89
C ALA A 258 -9.74 -5.04 8.86
N ARG A 259 -10.32 -4.79 10.04
CA ARG A 259 -11.60 -4.07 10.22
C ARG A 259 -12.75 -4.56 9.33
N LEU A 260 -12.77 -5.83 8.95
CA LEU A 260 -13.81 -6.38 8.07
C LEU A 260 -15.16 -6.34 8.79
N ALA A 261 -16.07 -5.50 8.30
CA ALA A 261 -17.43 -5.47 8.80
C ALA A 261 -18.15 -6.78 8.43
N ALA A 262 -19.00 -7.29 9.32
CA ALA A 262 -19.89 -8.42 9.01
C ALA A 262 -21.34 -7.95 8.80
N PRO A 263 -21.74 -7.62 7.57
CA PRO A 263 -23.16 -7.61 7.25
C PRO A 263 -23.47 -8.44 5.99
N SER A 264 -24.42 -9.37 6.15
CA SER A 264 -25.04 -10.27 5.14
C SER A 264 -24.41 -11.66 4.98
N MET A 265 -25.24 -12.63 4.60
CA MET A 265 -24.83 -14.00 4.22
C MET A 265 -24.06 -14.02 2.89
N ASP A 266 -24.34 -13.08 1.99
CA ASP A 266 -23.70 -12.97 0.69
C ASP A 266 -22.22 -12.63 0.87
N LEU A 267 -21.93 -11.77 1.85
CA LEU A 267 -20.58 -11.49 2.27
C LEU A 267 -19.84 -12.75 2.72
N VAL A 268 -20.48 -13.58 3.53
CA VAL A 268 -19.88 -14.81 4.03
C VAL A 268 -19.45 -15.70 2.85
N GLN A 269 -20.28 -15.81 1.82
CA GLN A 269 -19.94 -16.60 0.63
C GLN A 269 -18.79 -15.97 -0.15
N ALA A 270 -18.84 -14.66 -0.39
CA ALA A 270 -17.80 -13.93 -1.10
C ALA A 270 -16.44 -14.04 -0.40
N LEU A 271 -16.41 -13.80 0.91
CA LEU A 271 -15.21 -13.97 1.73
C LEU A 271 -14.79 -15.43 1.78
N SER A 272 -15.71 -16.40 1.87
CA SER A 272 -15.34 -17.82 1.81
C SER A 272 -14.70 -18.19 0.48
N HIS A 273 -15.09 -17.55 -0.63
CA HIS A 273 -14.46 -17.74 -1.93
C HIS A 273 -13.12 -17.00 -2.02
N VAL A 274 -13.07 -15.71 -1.69
CA VAL A 274 -11.83 -14.91 -1.69
C VAL A 274 -10.79 -15.56 -0.80
N PHE A 275 -11.16 -15.92 0.44
CA PHE A 275 -10.30 -16.60 1.39
C PHE A 275 -10.05 -18.04 0.99
N GLY A 276 -11.05 -18.77 0.51
CA GLY A 276 -10.85 -20.13 -0.01
C GLY A 276 -9.81 -20.15 -1.12
N THR A 277 -9.82 -19.18 -2.02
CA THR A 277 -8.79 -19.02 -3.04
C THR A 277 -7.48 -18.52 -2.44
N ALA A 278 -7.46 -17.36 -1.78
CA ALA A 278 -6.25 -16.72 -1.26
C ALA A 278 -5.50 -17.56 -0.22
N LEU A 279 -6.22 -18.18 0.71
CA LEU A 279 -5.68 -18.91 1.86
C LEU A 279 -5.37 -20.38 1.55
N THR A 280 -5.84 -20.93 0.44
CA THR A 280 -5.38 -22.25 -0.02
C THR A 280 -4.07 -22.18 -0.81
N GLY A 281 -3.56 -20.97 -1.06
CA GLY A 281 -2.28 -20.74 -1.69
C GLY A 281 -1.15 -21.43 -0.91
N PRO A 282 -0.39 -22.37 -1.52
CA PRO A 282 0.72 -23.04 -0.83
C PRO A 282 1.88 -22.08 -0.52
N ALA A 283 1.88 -20.87 -1.07
CA ALA A 283 2.93 -19.88 -0.94
C ALA A 283 2.68 -18.87 0.20
N LEU A 284 1.57 -18.95 0.94
CA LEU A 284 1.27 -17.98 1.99
C LEU A 284 2.29 -18.07 3.13
N VAL A 285 3.08 -17.01 3.31
CA VAL A 285 4.15 -16.89 4.32
C VAL A 285 3.68 -16.09 5.53
N GLU A 286 2.87 -15.06 5.31
CA GLU A 286 2.40 -14.16 6.36
C GLU A 286 0.89 -13.93 6.27
N LEU A 287 0.23 -14.09 7.42
CA LEU A 287 -1.19 -13.80 7.60
C LEU A 287 -1.35 -12.85 8.80
N SER A 288 -1.91 -11.68 8.54
CA SER A 288 -2.25 -10.69 9.55
C SER A 288 -3.77 -10.51 9.64
N ILE A 289 -4.32 -10.58 10.84
CA ILE A 289 -5.74 -10.41 11.14
C ILE A 289 -5.85 -9.34 12.22
N ALA A 290 -6.49 -8.21 11.91
CA ALA A 290 -6.56 -7.05 12.78
C ALA A 290 -7.99 -6.52 12.96
N GLU A 291 -8.42 -6.21 14.17
CA GLU A 291 -9.68 -5.49 14.44
C GLU A 291 -10.93 -6.19 13.88
N ILE A 292 -10.89 -7.53 13.78
CA ILE A 292 -12.02 -8.36 13.31
C ILE A 292 -12.67 -9.03 14.51
N HIS A 293 -13.97 -8.80 14.68
CA HIS A 293 -14.71 -9.19 15.88
C HIS A 293 -15.98 -10.01 15.57
N GLY A 294 -16.49 -10.72 16.58
CA GLY A 294 -17.83 -11.31 16.57
C GLY A 294 -18.08 -12.34 15.47
N HIS A 295 -19.09 -12.10 14.62
CA HIS A 295 -19.46 -13.05 13.56
C HIS A 295 -18.44 -13.09 12.42
N ALA A 296 -17.85 -11.94 12.04
CA ALA A 296 -16.81 -11.87 11.01
C ALA A 296 -15.63 -12.79 11.34
N LEU A 297 -15.14 -12.72 12.57
CA LEU A 297 -14.03 -13.53 13.05
C LEU A 297 -14.38 -15.02 12.99
N ARG A 298 -15.53 -15.43 13.55
CA ARG A 298 -15.96 -16.85 13.53
C ARG A 298 -16.06 -17.42 12.11
N MET A 299 -16.51 -16.61 11.16
CA MET A 299 -16.61 -17.02 9.75
C MET A 299 -15.24 -17.16 9.11
N LEU A 300 -14.35 -16.18 9.30
CA LEU A 300 -12.96 -16.27 8.85
C LEU A 300 -12.28 -17.53 9.40
N LEU A 301 -12.47 -17.80 10.69
CA LEU A 301 -11.92 -19.00 11.33
C LEU A 301 -12.50 -20.30 10.77
N ALA A 302 -13.79 -20.33 10.38
CA ALA A 302 -14.38 -21.50 9.75
C ALA A 302 -13.76 -21.80 8.37
N VAL A 303 -13.40 -20.77 7.60
CA VAL A 303 -12.70 -20.95 6.32
C VAL A 303 -11.27 -21.42 6.58
N VAL A 304 -10.56 -20.77 7.50
CA VAL A 304 -9.19 -21.08 7.90
C VAL A 304 -9.07 -22.53 8.42
N ARG A 305 -10.08 -23.06 9.12
CA ARG A 305 -10.17 -24.47 9.54
C ARG A 305 -10.09 -25.48 8.40
N ALA A 306 -10.64 -25.14 7.23
CA ALA A 306 -10.71 -26.02 6.08
C ALA A 306 -9.43 -25.99 5.24
N THR A 307 -8.56 -25.00 5.48
CA THR A 307 -7.33 -24.78 4.71
C THR A 307 -6.10 -25.25 5.47
N ARG A 308 -5.05 -25.61 4.74
CA ARG A 308 -3.74 -25.92 5.31
C ARG A 308 -2.73 -24.91 4.82
N PHE A 309 -1.88 -24.45 5.71
CA PHE A 309 -0.89 -23.41 5.43
C PHE A 309 0.54 -23.94 5.60
N PRO A 310 1.04 -24.73 4.63
CA PRO A 310 2.33 -25.41 4.79
C PRO A 310 3.53 -24.45 4.83
N ALA A 311 3.41 -23.26 4.23
CA ALA A 311 4.49 -22.27 4.16
C ALA A 311 4.35 -21.12 5.16
N LEU A 312 3.30 -21.12 6.01
CA LEU A 312 3.05 -19.99 6.90
C LEU A 312 4.12 -19.91 7.97
N ARG A 313 4.80 -18.76 8.00
CA ARG A 313 5.86 -18.46 8.97
C ARG A 313 5.43 -17.41 9.97
N VAL A 314 4.56 -16.48 9.58
CA VAL A 314 4.14 -15.38 10.45
C VAL A 314 2.62 -15.37 10.55
N LEU A 315 2.12 -15.44 11.78
CA LEU A 315 0.71 -15.18 12.08
C LEU A 315 0.64 -13.98 13.03
N ALA A 316 -0.02 -12.91 12.61
CA ALA A 316 -0.22 -11.72 13.40
C ALA A 316 -1.71 -11.55 13.73
N LEU A 317 -2.04 -11.43 15.01
CA LEU A 317 -3.38 -11.19 15.51
C LEU A 317 -3.36 -9.88 16.31
N THR A 318 -4.17 -8.91 15.90
CA THR A 318 -4.21 -7.59 16.53
C THR A 318 -5.64 -7.21 16.89
N ASP A 319 -5.92 -6.91 18.15
CA ASP A 319 -7.23 -6.42 18.59
C ASP A 319 -8.39 -7.31 18.07
N ILE A 320 -8.33 -8.60 18.41
CA ILE A 320 -9.35 -9.59 18.03
C ILE A 320 -10.01 -10.17 19.29
N ASP A 321 -11.24 -10.64 19.14
CA ASP A 321 -11.94 -11.33 20.23
C ASP A 321 -11.33 -12.72 20.50
N THR A 322 -10.62 -12.84 21.61
CA THR A 322 -9.90 -14.06 22.00
C THR A 322 -10.83 -15.19 22.43
N ALA A 323 -12.09 -14.90 22.76
CA ALA A 323 -13.09 -15.95 23.02
C ALA A 323 -13.37 -16.80 21.77
N GLY A 324 -13.13 -16.23 20.58
CA GLY A 324 -13.23 -16.94 19.30
C GLY A 324 -11.94 -17.66 18.87
N VAL A 325 -10.80 -17.34 19.50
CA VAL A 325 -9.50 -18.01 19.27
C VAL A 325 -9.52 -19.36 20.00
N ASP A 326 -10.26 -20.30 19.45
CA ASP A 326 -10.43 -21.64 20.00
C ASP A 326 -9.42 -22.65 19.42
N ASP A 327 -9.63 -23.94 19.71
CA ASP A 327 -8.84 -25.06 19.19
C ASP A 327 -8.70 -25.02 17.66
N ALA A 328 -9.57 -24.30 16.96
CA ALA A 328 -9.53 -24.26 15.52
C ALA A 328 -8.42 -23.42 14.91
N ILE A 329 -8.03 -22.31 15.54
CA ILE A 329 -6.85 -21.57 15.09
C ILE A 329 -5.64 -22.49 15.22
N MET A 330 -5.54 -23.19 16.35
CA MET A 330 -4.47 -24.14 16.60
C MET A 330 -4.48 -25.29 15.57
N HIS A 331 -5.65 -25.84 15.24
CA HIS A 331 -5.79 -26.90 14.24
C HIS A 331 -5.55 -26.45 12.79
N ALA A 332 -6.03 -25.27 12.41
CA ALA A 332 -5.86 -24.73 11.06
C ALA A 332 -4.38 -24.54 10.71
N PHE A 333 -3.60 -24.14 11.71
CA PHE A 333 -2.16 -23.94 11.59
C PHE A 333 -1.40 -25.14 12.17
N GLY A 334 -1.76 -26.38 11.82
CA GLY A 334 -1.22 -27.58 12.47
C GLY A 334 0.32 -27.74 12.46
N GLY A 335 1.04 -27.14 11.50
CA GLY A 335 2.51 -27.06 11.53
C GLY A 335 3.06 -25.98 12.47
N GLY A 336 2.23 -24.98 12.77
CA GLY A 336 2.56 -23.78 13.52
C GLY A 336 3.29 -22.73 12.68
N PRO A 337 3.01 -21.44 12.88
CA PRO A 337 3.88 -20.38 12.38
C PRO A 337 5.21 -20.38 13.16
N ALA A 338 6.29 -19.94 12.52
CA ALA A 338 7.58 -19.72 13.20
C ALA A 338 7.53 -18.52 14.16
N ARG A 339 6.79 -17.47 13.77
CA ARG A 339 6.60 -16.25 14.54
C ARG A 339 5.12 -16.00 14.74
N PHE A 340 4.74 -15.74 15.98
CA PHE A 340 3.38 -15.42 16.37
C PHE A 340 3.33 -14.05 17.04
N VAL A 341 2.62 -13.10 16.42
CA VAL A 341 2.53 -11.72 16.88
C VAL A 341 1.13 -11.48 17.44
N LEU A 342 1.06 -11.01 18.67
CA LEU A 342 -0.13 -10.61 19.37
C LEU A 342 -0.03 -9.12 19.71
N ALA A 343 -1.07 -8.35 19.42
CA ALA A 343 -1.11 -6.95 19.82
C ALA A 343 -2.52 -6.57 20.27
N ARG A 344 -2.62 -5.74 21.32
CA ARG A 344 -3.87 -5.19 21.83
C ARG A 344 -4.94 -6.25 22.16
N LEU A 345 -4.55 -7.40 22.71
CA LEU A 345 -5.47 -8.49 23.08
C LEU A 345 -5.04 -9.16 24.38
N ASP A 346 -5.96 -9.82 25.08
CA ASP A 346 -5.64 -10.64 26.24
C ASP A 346 -4.95 -11.95 25.80
N PRO A 347 -3.65 -12.14 26.09
CA PRO A 347 -2.93 -13.32 25.63
C PRO A 347 -3.29 -14.60 26.40
N ALA A 348 -3.97 -14.50 27.56
CA ALA A 348 -4.14 -15.63 28.47
C ALA A 348 -4.84 -16.85 27.84
N PRO A 349 -5.94 -16.72 27.07
CA PRO A 349 -6.59 -17.86 26.43
C PRO A 349 -5.69 -18.56 25.41
N VAL A 350 -4.86 -17.79 24.70
CA VAL A 350 -3.96 -18.29 23.67
C VAL A 350 -2.76 -18.99 24.32
N PHE A 351 -2.18 -18.40 25.36
CA PHE A 351 -1.03 -18.97 26.07
C PHE A 351 -1.38 -20.26 26.80
N ALA A 352 -2.58 -20.37 27.36
CA ALA A 352 -3.06 -21.61 27.97
C ALA A 352 -3.02 -22.80 26.99
N ARG A 353 -3.19 -22.55 25.69
CA ARG A 353 -3.10 -23.58 24.64
C ARG A 353 -1.69 -23.80 24.15
N LEU A 354 -0.88 -22.74 24.05
CA LEU A 354 0.53 -22.83 23.63
C LEU A 354 1.45 -23.51 24.64
N ALA A 355 0.99 -23.70 25.88
CA ALA A 355 1.65 -24.49 26.92
C ALA A 355 1.82 -25.97 26.52
N ASP A 356 0.96 -26.51 25.66
CA ASP A 356 1.19 -27.82 25.07
C ASP A 356 2.27 -27.72 23.97
N PRO A 357 3.44 -28.38 24.11
CA PRO A 357 4.49 -28.34 23.09
C PRO A 357 4.07 -28.98 21.76
N ALA A 358 3.03 -29.83 21.75
CA ALA A 358 2.48 -30.40 20.53
C ALA A 358 1.72 -29.37 19.68
N VAL A 359 1.24 -28.29 20.30
CA VAL A 359 0.59 -27.18 19.60
C VAL A 359 1.69 -26.32 18.98
N TRP A 360 1.70 -26.22 17.64
CA TRP A 360 2.68 -25.43 16.88
C TRP A 360 4.13 -25.80 17.21
N PRO A 361 4.58 -26.99 16.79
CA PRO A 361 5.94 -27.45 17.04
C PRO A 361 6.99 -26.56 16.36
N ALA A 362 6.64 -25.83 15.29
CA ALA A 362 7.53 -24.90 14.61
C ALA A 362 7.60 -23.50 15.25
N LEU A 363 6.85 -23.23 16.33
CA LEU A 363 6.83 -21.90 16.94
C LEU A 363 8.16 -21.57 17.64
N GLU A 364 8.87 -20.59 17.10
CA GLU A 364 10.18 -20.12 17.58
C GLU A 364 10.05 -18.84 18.41
N ARG A 365 9.21 -17.90 17.95
CA ARG A 365 9.12 -16.55 18.53
C ARG A 365 7.68 -16.13 18.79
N ILE A 366 7.42 -15.59 19.98
CA ILE A 366 6.16 -14.95 20.31
C ILE A 366 6.44 -13.48 20.62
N GLU A 367 5.68 -12.58 20.00
CA GLU A 367 5.73 -11.15 20.28
C GLU A 367 4.38 -10.69 20.82
N LEU A 368 4.40 -9.94 21.93
CA LEU A 368 3.23 -9.35 22.55
C LEU A 368 3.45 -7.83 22.66
N ASP A 369 2.62 -7.06 21.97
CA ASP A 369 2.69 -5.59 21.95
C ASP A 369 4.08 -5.05 21.61
N GLY A 370 4.76 -5.73 20.68
CA GLY A 370 6.12 -5.40 20.22
C GLY A 370 7.26 -5.90 21.12
N ALA A 371 6.96 -6.53 22.27
CA ALA A 371 7.94 -7.17 23.12
C ALA A 371 8.03 -8.68 22.83
N GLU A 372 9.23 -9.21 22.68
CA GLU A 372 9.46 -10.65 22.57
C GLU A 372 9.27 -11.33 23.93
N ILE A 373 8.54 -12.43 23.94
CA ILE A 373 8.25 -13.20 25.15
C ILE A 373 8.62 -14.68 24.95
N ALA A 374 9.03 -15.31 26.05
CA ALA A 374 9.29 -16.74 26.07
C ALA A 374 7.99 -17.53 25.87
N ARG A 375 8.10 -18.70 25.24
CA ARG A 375 6.99 -19.65 25.15
C ARG A 375 6.54 -20.05 26.56
N PRO A 376 5.24 -19.99 26.88
CA PRO A 376 4.73 -20.44 28.18
C PRO A 376 5.03 -21.93 28.38
N HIS A 377 5.46 -22.31 29.60
CA HIS A 377 5.74 -23.68 30.02
C HIS A 377 4.59 -24.31 30.78
#